data_AF-A0A1Y1BD20-F1
#
_entry.id   AF-A0A1Y1BD20-F1
#
_cell.length_a   1.000
_cell.length_b   1.000
_cell.length_c   1.000
_cell.angle_alpha   90.00
_cell.angle_beta   90.00
_cell.angle_gamma   90.00
#
_symmetry.space_group_name_H-M   'P 1'
#
loop_
_entity.id
_entity.type
_entity.pdbx_description
1 polymer ?
#
loop_
_entity_poly.entity_id
_entity_poly.type
_entity_poly.pdbx_seq_one_letter_code
_entity_poly.pdbx_strand_id
1 'polypeptide(L)'
;MATQVIFTDLGSADAAKRLTLEGRQSELNQVAQQRALMPQELAELARITQWLSKVEPPLFDPLYIAIASYNTTSDPVNGLDFGALPIQPAMQADGTNAFGMEAGSPAGDPASYPDDGVQMAAVYGYLSADSVQPPAVLLTEITPSQLAKMVPNAASPRGLPPILSHLTDPSRILGIDTSDPVYRAFSEAYFKAMGEFNGCKALATLVFPILVTIGATNGSFEVDATEYAQVLRILIGRGIDEREPQLTRKVNEALDAVQNVANGGPTSQISIDLPDLEASTNTEIIGDNIRAMQPAYFSAMFEELKVFQVVDKLAELFQNGVLPIGRGKAGDYLYAYWKNTPNRISEAERRSFYARTLGVPGGDDGGSPNRDFNDLWLRFVSAVSSYVRQQRVDDLLRARIPNPVSQQLVRKSGRDIANNLSVHGYGMAYFIATELQQLIKDFIGLLSDPDILLSYGAKDMWGVIDQVATLELGGAKNSVKYRTMATSGAIVMAWLAKNTVKLGRSGYDVILDDNAIRFPVPRPAGVSAMVSPTDYDLVNACDQWLAVTGTEETRIDQYAQAHEAPMTTTRPIQIPSIARDLLDSVGVPAMSLGTGYRH
;
A
#
# COMPACT_ATOMS: atom_id res chain seq x y z
N MET A 1 42.84 0.92 -10.88
CA MET A 1 41.45 0.53 -10.55
C MET A 1 40.58 1.12 -11.64
N ALA A 2 39.66 0.34 -12.22
CA ALA A 2 38.77 0.84 -13.26
C ALA A 2 37.79 1.84 -12.64
N THR A 3 37.72 3.04 -13.23
CA THR A 3 36.76 4.07 -12.83
C THR A 3 35.40 3.70 -13.42
N GLN A 4 34.55 3.00 -12.65
CA GLN A 4 33.21 2.63 -13.10
C GLN A 4 32.21 3.71 -12.68
N VAL A 5 31.41 4.19 -13.63
CA VAL A 5 30.20 4.97 -13.33
C VAL A 5 29.08 3.98 -13.01
N ILE A 6 28.26 4.24 -12.00
CA ILE A 6 27.17 3.38 -11.54
C ILE A 6 25.85 4.12 -11.77
N PHE A 7 24.90 3.46 -12.42
CA PHE A 7 23.53 3.97 -12.55
C PHE A 7 22.67 3.47 -11.39
N THR A 8 22.38 4.35 -10.44
CA THR A 8 21.73 4.01 -9.17
C THR A 8 20.27 3.60 -9.33
N ASP A 9 19.54 4.25 -10.23
CA ASP A 9 18.14 3.94 -10.57
C ASP A 9 18.01 2.59 -11.26
N LEU A 10 18.90 2.29 -12.21
CA LEU A 10 18.97 1.01 -12.89
C LEU A 10 19.28 -0.16 -11.93
N GLY A 11 20.25 0.04 -11.01
CA GLY A 11 20.58 -0.96 -9.99
C GLY A 11 19.42 -1.22 -9.01
N SER A 12 18.69 -0.17 -8.64
CA SER A 12 17.51 -0.25 -7.76
C SER A 12 16.32 -0.95 -8.44
N ALA A 13 16.06 -0.63 -9.71
CA ALA A 13 15.01 -1.28 -10.51
C ALA A 13 15.27 -2.77 -10.67
N ASP A 14 16.53 -3.15 -10.85
CA ASP A 14 16.94 -4.54 -10.96
C ASP A 14 16.75 -5.33 -9.65
N ALA A 15 17.20 -4.75 -8.53
CA ALA A 15 16.98 -5.34 -7.20
C ALA A 15 15.50 -5.54 -6.87
N ALA A 16 14.65 -4.56 -7.21
CA ALA A 16 13.20 -4.63 -7.03
C ALA A 16 12.56 -5.76 -7.87
N LYS A 17 13.02 -5.93 -9.12
CA LYS A 17 12.52 -6.98 -9.99
C LYS A 17 12.91 -8.37 -9.50
N ARG A 18 14.14 -8.52 -9.01
CA ARG A 18 14.61 -9.77 -8.39
C ARG A 18 13.74 -10.15 -7.19
N LEU A 19 13.52 -9.21 -6.28
CA LEU A 19 12.67 -9.42 -5.10
C LEU A 19 11.25 -9.86 -5.49
N THR A 20 10.70 -9.26 -6.56
CA THR A 20 9.37 -9.62 -7.09
C THR A 20 9.35 -11.08 -7.59
N LEU A 21 10.39 -11.51 -8.31
CA LEU A 21 10.48 -12.87 -8.84
C LEU A 21 10.72 -13.91 -7.75
N GLU A 22 11.57 -13.61 -6.77
CA GLU A 22 11.80 -14.45 -5.59
C GLU A 22 10.52 -14.59 -4.76
N GLY A 23 9.77 -13.49 -4.58
CA GLY A 23 8.45 -13.49 -3.95
C GLY A 23 7.46 -14.39 -4.71
N ARG A 24 7.37 -14.22 -6.03
CA ARG A 24 6.48 -15.05 -6.87
C ARG A 24 6.88 -16.52 -6.88
N GLN A 25 8.18 -16.83 -6.86
CA GLN A 25 8.66 -18.20 -6.74
C GLN A 25 8.25 -18.82 -5.41
N SER A 26 8.37 -18.05 -4.31
CA SER A 26 7.93 -18.47 -2.97
C SER A 26 6.43 -18.76 -2.92
N GLU A 27 5.61 -17.88 -3.51
CA GLU A 27 4.16 -18.10 -3.65
C GLU A 27 3.84 -19.39 -4.39
N LEU A 28 4.43 -19.60 -5.58
CA LEU A 28 4.19 -20.80 -6.39
C LEU A 28 4.65 -22.08 -5.66
N ASN A 29 5.75 -22.01 -4.92
CA ASN A 29 6.22 -23.12 -4.08
C ASN A 29 5.25 -23.41 -2.92
N GLN A 30 4.66 -22.38 -2.30
CA GLN A 30 3.65 -22.54 -1.26
C GLN A 30 2.35 -23.15 -1.82
N VAL A 31 1.92 -22.72 -3.00
CA VAL A 31 0.77 -23.32 -3.70
C VAL A 31 1.05 -24.79 -4.02
N ALA A 32 2.27 -25.13 -4.45
CA ALA A 32 2.68 -26.50 -4.73
C ALA A 32 2.65 -27.42 -3.49
N GLN A 33 2.84 -26.86 -2.28
CA GLN A 33 2.71 -27.59 -1.02
C GLN A 33 1.24 -27.86 -0.64
N GLN A 34 0.32 -26.99 -1.07
CA GLN A 34 -1.11 -27.09 -0.75
C GLN A 34 -1.89 -27.90 -1.80
N ARG A 35 -1.50 -27.82 -3.08
CA ARG A 35 -2.13 -28.53 -4.20
C ARG A 35 -1.17 -28.75 -5.36
N ALA A 36 -1.54 -29.65 -6.27
CA ALA A 36 -0.85 -29.76 -7.55
C ALA A 36 -0.96 -28.44 -8.34
N LEU A 37 0.17 -28.02 -8.91
CA LEU A 37 0.25 -26.85 -9.80
C LEU A 37 -0.47 -27.13 -11.12
N MET A 38 -1.18 -26.13 -11.62
CA MET A 38 -1.74 -26.16 -12.96
C MET A 38 -0.61 -26.13 -14.00
N PRO A 39 -0.82 -26.62 -15.24
CA PRO A 39 0.20 -26.60 -16.29
C PRO A 39 0.79 -25.20 -16.55
N GLN A 40 -0.02 -24.15 -16.40
CA GLN A 40 0.42 -22.76 -16.54
C GLN A 40 1.33 -22.32 -15.38
N GLU A 41 0.97 -22.67 -14.14
CA GLU A 41 1.76 -22.36 -12.94
C GLU A 41 3.08 -23.15 -12.91
N LEU A 42 3.07 -24.37 -13.44
CA LEU A 42 4.28 -25.20 -13.56
C LEU A 42 5.22 -24.65 -14.64
N ALA A 43 4.67 -24.17 -15.76
CA ALA A 43 5.44 -23.46 -16.79
C ALA A 43 5.98 -22.12 -16.25
N GLU A 44 5.20 -21.39 -15.46
CA GLU A 44 5.60 -20.14 -14.79
C GLU A 44 6.74 -20.39 -13.78
N LEU A 45 6.57 -21.37 -12.89
CA LEU A 45 7.59 -21.75 -11.91
C LEU A 45 8.88 -22.22 -12.59
N ALA A 46 8.78 -22.99 -13.66
CA ALA A 46 9.93 -23.41 -14.45
C ALA A 46 10.65 -22.20 -15.10
N ARG A 47 9.89 -21.24 -15.63
CA ARG A 47 10.45 -19.98 -16.18
C ARG A 47 11.15 -19.16 -15.11
N ILE A 48 10.51 -18.93 -13.95
CA ILE A 48 11.07 -18.14 -12.85
C ILE A 48 12.31 -18.82 -12.27
N THR A 49 12.24 -20.13 -12.03
CA THR A 49 13.37 -20.91 -11.51
C THR A 49 14.53 -20.93 -12.50
N GLN A 50 14.26 -21.03 -13.80
CA GLN A 50 15.28 -20.90 -14.84
C GLN A 50 15.89 -19.49 -14.86
N TRP A 51 15.07 -18.45 -14.67
CA TRP A 51 15.51 -17.05 -14.62
C TRP A 51 16.43 -16.78 -13.41
N LEU A 52 16.09 -17.32 -12.23
CA LEU A 52 16.85 -17.14 -11.00
C LEU A 52 18.10 -18.04 -10.91
N SER A 53 18.13 -19.20 -11.59
CA SER A 53 19.21 -20.20 -11.45
C SER A 53 20.35 -20.10 -12.47
N LYS A 54 20.19 -19.34 -13.57
CA LYS A 54 21.16 -19.32 -14.68
C LYS A 54 21.90 -18.00 -14.89
N VAL A 55 21.64 -17.00 -14.06
CA VAL A 55 22.13 -15.64 -14.26
C VAL A 55 22.91 -15.16 -13.03
N GLU A 56 24.20 -15.48 -13.01
CA GLU A 56 25.17 -14.87 -12.08
C GLU A 56 26.25 -14.14 -12.89
N PRO A 57 26.24 -12.80 -12.95
CA PRO A 57 25.09 -11.88 -12.92
C PRO A 57 24.99 -11.10 -14.26
N PRO A 58 23.93 -10.30 -14.55
CA PRO A 58 22.88 -9.84 -13.65
C PRO A 58 21.45 -10.04 -14.19
N LEU A 59 20.50 -9.92 -13.27
CA LEU A 59 19.13 -9.62 -13.60
C LEU A 59 19.14 -8.30 -14.41
N PHE A 60 18.30 -8.21 -15.43
CA PHE A 60 18.23 -6.99 -16.23
C PHE A 60 16.83 -6.41 -16.06
N ASP A 61 16.78 -5.14 -15.68
CA ASP A 61 15.58 -4.33 -15.87
C ASP A 61 15.05 -4.55 -17.30
N PRO A 62 13.80 -5.02 -17.47
CA PRO A 62 13.21 -5.22 -18.78
C PRO A 62 13.30 -3.99 -19.69
N LEU A 63 13.31 -2.79 -19.12
CA LEU A 63 13.51 -1.54 -19.85
C LEU A 63 14.92 -1.46 -20.44
N TYR A 64 15.95 -1.78 -19.67
CA TYR A 64 17.32 -1.86 -20.16
C TYR A 64 17.47 -2.90 -21.28
N ILE A 65 16.91 -4.10 -21.12
CA ILE A 65 16.96 -5.16 -22.15
C ILE A 65 16.29 -4.68 -23.43
N ALA A 66 15.14 -4.03 -23.30
CA ALA A 66 14.41 -3.52 -24.44
C ALA A 66 15.23 -2.48 -25.20
N ILE A 67 15.78 -1.48 -24.51
CA ILE A 67 16.64 -0.45 -25.13
C ILE A 67 17.88 -1.09 -25.77
N ALA A 68 18.55 -2.01 -25.08
CA ALA A 68 19.71 -2.74 -25.59
C ALA A 68 19.38 -3.52 -26.87
N SER A 69 18.20 -4.17 -26.92
CA SER A 69 17.74 -4.92 -28.09
C SER A 69 17.54 -4.02 -29.32
N TYR A 70 17.06 -2.80 -29.13
CA TYR A 70 16.92 -1.81 -30.21
C TYR A 70 18.26 -1.22 -30.66
N ASN A 71 19.20 -0.96 -29.75
CA ASN A 71 20.52 -0.44 -30.10
C ASN A 71 21.37 -1.44 -30.91
N THR A 72 21.10 -2.73 -30.81
CA THR A 72 21.83 -3.80 -31.52
C THR A 72 21.22 -4.20 -32.87
N THR A 73 20.14 -3.57 -33.33
CA THR A 73 19.45 -3.93 -34.57
C THR A 73 19.58 -2.83 -35.63
N SER A 74 20.67 -2.83 -36.39
CA SER A 74 20.85 -1.93 -37.54
C SER A 74 20.08 -2.36 -38.81
N ASP A 75 19.42 -3.52 -38.82
CA ASP A 75 18.56 -3.96 -39.94
C ASP A 75 17.46 -4.91 -39.43
N PRO A 76 16.17 -4.53 -39.42
CA PRO A 76 15.08 -5.42 -39.02
C PRO A 76 14.75 -6.50 -40.06
N VAL A 77 15.36 -6.46 -41.26
CA VAL A 77 15.04 -7.40 -42.36
C VAL A 77 16.19 -8.34 -42.70
N ASN A 78 17.47 -7.96 -42.49
CA ASN A 78 18.61 -8.85 -42.82
C ASN A 78 19.79 -8.76 -41.85
N GLY A 79 19.75 -9.53 -40.76
CA GLY A 79 20.96 -9.99 -40.07
C GLY A 79 21.42 -9.11 -38.91
N LEU A 80 21.58 -9.79 -37.78
CA LEU A 80 22.04 -9.27 -36.50
C LEU A 80 23.52 -8.86 -36.58
N ASP A 81 23.81 -7.57 -36.54
CA ASP A 81 25.16 -7.04 -36.28
C ASP A 81 25.19 -6.47 -34.86
N PHE A 82 25.74 -7.23 -33.92
CA PHE A 82 25.83 -6.84 -32.52
C PHE A 82 27.10 -6.02 -32.31
N GLY A 83 26.97 -4.69 -32.31
CA GLY A 83 27.97 -3.83 -31.67
C GLY A 83 28.13 -4.21 -30.19
N ALA A 84 29.35 -4.09 -29.65
CA ALA A 84 29.59 -4.28 -28.23
C ALA A 84 28.66 -3.37 -27.42
N LEU A 85 27.91 -3.92 -26.46
CA LEU A 85 27.18 -3.06 -25.53
C LEU A 85 28.21 -2.21 -24.78
N PRO A 86 28.05 -0.88 -24.74
CA PRO A 86 29.06 0.04 -24.22
C PRO A 86 29.25 -0.05 -22.70
N ILE A 87 28.34 -0.75 -22.01
CA ILE A 87 28.27 -0.81 -20.56
C ILE A 87 28.18 -2.28 -20.15
N GLN A 88 29.24 -2.78 -19.50
CA GLN A 88 29.22 -4.11 -18.90
C GLN A 88 28.81 -4.00 -17.44
N PRO A 89 27.78 -4.72 -16.99
CA PRO A 89 27.53 -4.86 -15.56
C PRO A 89 28.68 -5.64 -14.92
N ALA A 90 29.37 -5.01 -13.98
CA ALA A 90 30.29 -5.66 -13.06
C ALA A 90 29.61 -5.72 -11.68
N MET A 91 29.54 -6.92 -11.10
CA MET A 91 29.05 -7.07 -9.74
C MET A 91 30.10 -6.54 -8.76
N GLN A 92 29.70 -5.61 -7.90
CA GLN A 92 30.55 -5.17 -6.80
C GLN A 92 30.54 -6.20 -5.66
N ALA A 93 31.52 -6.09 -4.76
CA ALA A 93 31.70 -7.01 -3.64
C ALA A 93 30.52 -7.01 -2.65
N ASP A 94 29.67 -5.99 -2.69
CA ASP A 94 28.47 -5.82 -1.87
C ASP A 94 27.19 -6.41 -2.51
N GLY A 95 27.31 -7.02 -3.69
CA GLY A 95 26.18 -7.61 -4.43
C GLY A 95 25.38 -6.60 -5.26
N THR A 96 25.82 -5.34 -5.36
CA THR A 96 25.22 -4.36 -6.26
C THR A 96 25.75 -4.53 -7.70
N ASN A 97 24.87 -4.32 -8.68
CA ASN A 97 25.25 -4.31 -10.09
C ASN A 97 25.76 -2.92 -10.45
N ALA A 98 27.07 -2.78 -10.69
CA ALA A 98 27.68 -1.55 -11.19
C ALA A 98 27.84 -1.63 -12.71
N PHE A 99 27.16 -0.74 -13.41
CA PHE A 99 27.16 -0.67 -14.86
C PHE A 99 28.30 0.22 -15.37
N GLY A 100 29.52 -0.33 -15.40
CA GLY A 100 30.74 0.44 -15.69
C GLY A 100 31.02 0.63 -17.18
N MET A 101 31.55 1.81 -17.53
CA MET A 101 32.27 2.04 -18.79
C MET A 101 33.73 1.59 -18.64
N GLU A 102 34.33 0.98 -19.67
CA GLU A 102 35.72 0.51 -19.61
C GLU A 102 36.73 1.68 -19.47
N ALA A 103 37.77 1.44 -18.67
CA ALA A 103 38.67 2.46 -18.13
C ALA A 103 39.81 2.89 -19.08
N GLY A 104 40.15 4.17 -19.02
CA GLY A 104 41.38 4.72 -19.63
C GLY A 104 41.73 6.17 -19.31
N SER A 105 40.75 6.99 -18.87
CA SER A 105 40.96 8.44 -18.71
C SER A 105 40.58 8.96 -17.33
N PRO A 106 41.18 10.07 -16.88
CA PRO A 106 40.91 10.67 -15.58
C PRO A 106 39.43 11.07 -15.44
N ALA A 107 38.85 10.81 -14.27
CA ALA A 107 37.49 11.23 -13.96
C ALA A 107 37.33 12.74 -14.17
N GLY A 108 36.28 13.15 -14.88
CA GLY A 108 35.96 14.55 -15.17
C GLY A 108 36.42 15.08 -16.53
N ASP A 109 37.06 14.27 -17.39
CA ASP A 109 37.32 14.63 -18.79
C ASP A 109 36.13 14.24 -19.70
N PRO A 110 35.44 15.18 -20.36
CA PRO A 110 34.33 14.87 -21.27
C PRO A 110 34.71 13.92 -22.42
N ALA A 111 35.98 13.89 -22.82
CA ALA A 111 36.47 13.02 -23.88
C ALA A 111 36.67 11.56 -23.44
N SER A 112 36.45 11.25 -22.16
CA SER A 112 36.68 9.92 -21.57
C SER A 112 35.48 8.97 -21.62
N TYR A 113 34.29 9.48 -21.95
CA TYR A 113 33.05 8.71 -21.92
C TYR A 113 32.61 8.34 -23.34
N PRO A 114 32.46 7.04 -23.69
CA PRO A 114 31.92 6.64 -24.99
C PRO A 114 30.51 7.19 -25.21
N ASP A 115 30.28 7.77 -26.39
CA ASP A 115 28.99 8.34 -26.83
C ASP A 115 27.80 7.40 -26.59
N ASP A 116 28.02 6.09 -26.79
CA ASP A 116 26.99 5.07 -26.65
C ASP A 116 26.55 4.88 -25.19
N GLY A 117 27.44 5.11 -24.22
CA GLY A 117 27.10 5.04 -22.79
C GLY A 117 26.27 6.25 -22.34
N VAL A 118 26.62 7.44 -22.83
CA VAL A 118 25.86 8.68 -22.60
C VAL A 118 24.47 8.59 -23.23
N GLN A 119 24.37 8.02 -24.44
CA GLN A 119 23.11 7.75 -25.13
C GLN A 119 22.24 6.78 -24.33
N MET A 120 22.80 5.67 -23.86
CA MET A 120 22.07 4.68 -23.08
C MET A 120 21.49 5.30 -21.81
N ALA A 121 22.29 6.06 -21.06
CA ALA A 121 21.85 6.76 -19.85
C ALA A 121 20.71 7.75 -20.13
N ALA A 122 20.85 8.58 -21.17
CA ALA A 122 19.83 9.55 -21.53
C ALA A 122 18.52 8.90 -21.96
N VAL A 123 18.59 7.90 -22.86
CA VAL A 123 17.40 7.20 -23.38
C VAL A 123 16.70 6.41 -22.28
N TYR A 124 17.46 5.73 -21.43
CA TYR A 124 16.91 5.05 -20.25
C TYR A 124 16.21 6.06 -19.33
N GLY A 125 16.88 7.16 -19.00
CA GLY A 125 16.33 8.23 -18.15
C GLY A 125 15.06 8.86 -18.70
N TYR A 126 14.99 9.13 -20.02
CA TYR A 126 13.78 9.66 -20.65
C TYR A 126 12.59 8.69 -20.55
N LEU A 127 12.83 7.40 -20.81
CA LEU A 127 11.79 6.37 -20.75
C LEU A 127 11.34 6.11 -19.32
N SER A 128 12.28 6.13 -18.36
CA SER A 128 12.00 6.03 -16.93
C SER A 128 11.18 7.23 -16.42
N ALA A 129 11.61 8.46 -16.74
CA ALA A 129 10.90 9.69 -16.39
C ALA A 129 9.47 9.74 -16.94
N ASP A 130 9.25 9.20 -18.13
CA ASP A 130 7.94 9.12 -18.78
C ASP A 130 7.12 7.88 -18.34
N SER A 131 7.64 7.07 -17.40
CA SER A 131 7.03 5.85 -16.87
C SER A 131 6.62 4.84 -17.96
N VAL A 132 7.45 4.71 -18.99
CA VAL A 132 7.19 3.85 -20.15
C VAL A 132 7.29 2.38 -19.76
N GLN A 133 6.26 1.60 -20.07
CA GLN A 133 6.27 0.16 -19.80
C GLN A 133 7.09 -0.60 -20.86
N PRO A 134 8.06 -1.43 -20.46
CA PRO A 134 8.81 -2.26 -21.39
C PRO A 134 8.01 -3.49 -21.83
N PRO A 135 8.24 -4.01 -23.05
CA PRO A 135 7.66 -5.27 -23.51
C PRO A 135 8.18 -6.46 -22.69
N ALA A 136 7.44 -7.57 -22.72
CA ALA A 136 7.90 -8.82 -22.12
C ALA A 136 9.25 -9.25 -22.73
N VAL A 137 10.12 -9.81 -21.88
CA VAL A 137 11.43 -10.33 -22.29
C VAL A 137 11.32 -11.85 -22.42
N LEU A 138 11.73 -12.38 -23.58
CA LEU A 138 11.79 -13.79 -23.87
C LEU A 138 13.22 -14.28 -23.91
N LEU A 139 13.41 -15.52 -23.46
CA LEU A 139 14.64 -16.26 -23.71
C LEU A 139 14.48 -17.04 -25.02
N THR A 140 15.21 -16.66 -26.04
CA THR A 140 15.15 -17.28 -27.38
C THR A 140 16.35 -18.20 -27.57
N GLU A 141 16.11 -19.42 -28.07
CA GLU A 141 17.19 -20.31 -28.50
C GLU A 141 17.68 -19.87 -29.89
N ILE A 142 18.99 -19.68 -30.02
CA ILE A 142 19.65 -19.38 -31.28
C ILE A 142 20.33 -20.64 -31.83
N THR A 143 20.18 -20.84 -33.13
CA THR A 143 20.83 -21.96 -33.82
C THR A 143 22.35 -21.74 -33.89
N PRO A 144 23.17 -22.81 -33.96
CA PRO A 144 24.62 -22.68 -34.10
C PRO A 144 25.06 -21.84 -35.31
N SER A 145 24.26 -21.83 -36.37
CA SER A 145 24.49 -20.99 -37.57
C SER A 145 24.14 -19.52 -37.34
N GLN A 146 23.18 -19.20 -36.48
CA GLN A 146 22.92 -17.83 -36.01
C GLN A 146 24.05 -17.38 -35.08
N LEU A 147 24.46 -18.21 -34.12
CA LEU A 147 25.58 -17.92 -33.22
C LEU A 147 26.90 -17.68 -33.99
N ALA A 148 27.19 -18.49 -35.01
CA ALA A 148 28.39 -18.34 -35.85
C ALA A 148 28.36 -17.05 -36.71
N LYS A 149 27.17 -16.55 -37.08
CA LYS A 149 27.01 -15.25 -37.74
C LYS A 149 27.15 -14.10 -36.75
N MET A 150 26.71 -14.29 -35.50
CA MET A 150 26.77 -13.31 -34.42
C MET A 150 28.19 -13.13 -33.87
N VAL A 151 29.07 -14.14 -34.01
CA VAL A 151 30.44 -14.11 -33.48
C VAL A 151 31.42 -14.72 -34.49
N PRO A 152 31.68 -14.03 -35.63
CA PRO A 152 32.50 -14.60 -36.71
C PRO A 152 33.97 -14.87 -36.32
N ASN A 153 34.45 -14.35 -35.19
CA ASN A 153 35.82 -14.52 -34.66
C ASN A 153 35.86 -15.01 -33.19
N ALA A 154 35.01 -15.96 -32.80
CA ALA A 154 34.90 -16.49 -31.42
C ALA A 154 36.08 -17.36 -30.92
N ALA A 155 37.32 -17.12 -31.34
CA ALA A 155 38.48 -17.86 -30.82
C ALA A 155 38.91 -17.42 -29.40
N SER A 156 38.27 -16.39 -28.83
CA SER A 156 38.52 -15.93 -27.46
C SER A 156 37.22 -15.50 -26.77
N PRO A 157 36.97 -15.91 -25.50
CA PRO A 157 35.75 -15.58 -24.76
C PRO A 157 35.53 -14.08 -24.49
N ARG A 158 36.47 -13.21 -24.89
CA ARG A 158 36.38 -11.74 -24.78
C ARG A 158 35.65 -11.06 -25.94
N GLY A 159 35.23 -11.80 -26.98
CA GLY A 159 34.59 -11.23 -28.19
C GLY A 159 33.06 -11.36 -28.27
N LEU A 160 32.40 -11.83 -27.22
CA LEU A 160 30.94 -12.01 -27.20
C LEU A 160 30.24 -10.67 -26.87
N PRO A 161 29.16 -10.30 -27.59
CA PRO A 161 28.26 -9.21 -27.17
C PRO A 161 27.76 -9.45 -25.73
N PRO A 162 27.64 -8.42 -24.87
CA PRO A 162 27.34 -8.65 -23.45
C PRO A 162 26.00 -9.33 -23.16
N ILE A 163 25.01 -9.26 -24.06
CA ILE A 163 23.76 -10.05 -23.97
C ILE A 163 24.02 -11.58 -24.04
N LEU A 164 25.16 -11.99 -24.58
CA LEU A 164 25.58 -13.40 -24.73
C LEU A 164 26.64 -13.85 -23.71
N SER A 165 27.43 -12.93 -23.14
CA SER A 165 28.57 -13.28 -22.27
C SER A 165 28.18 -13.72 -20.86
N HIS A 166 26.97 -13.37 -20.41
CA HIS A 166 26.47 -13.67 -19.06
C HIS A 166 25.57 -14.91 -18.99
N LEU A 167 25.29 -15.54 -20.14
CA LEU A 167 24.53 -16.78 -20.19
C LEU A 167 25.51 -17.96 -20.11
N THR A 168 25.26 -18.85 -19.14
CA THR A 168 25.97 -20.14 -19.00
C THR A 168 25.84 -21.04 -20.25
N ASP A 169 24.92 -20.71 -21.15
CA ASP A 169 24.67 -21.38 -22.43
C ASP A 169 24.62 -20.34 -23.57
N PRO A 170 25.65 -20.28 -24.44
CA PRO A 170 25.72 -19.33 -25.56
C PRO A 170 24.71 -19.61 -26.68
N SER A 171 23.91 -20.68 -26.57
CA SER A 171 22.82 -20.97 -27.51
C SER A 171 21.50 -20.26 -27.18
N ARG A 172 21.48 -19.37 -26.18
CA ARG A 172 20.27 -18.63 -25.77
C ARG A 172 20.56 -17.14 -25.69
N ILE A 173 19.57 -16.30 -26.00
CA ILE A 173 19.62 -14.84 -25.87
C ILE A 173 18.36 -14.32 -25.16
N LEU A 174 18.53 -13.26 -24.38
CA LEU A 174 17.41 -12.44 -23.90
C LEU A 174 17.05 -11.44 -25.01
N GLY A 175 15.78 -11.39 -25.37
CA GLY A 175 15.25 -10.44 -26.35
C GLY A 175 13.82 -10.05 -26.02
N ILE A 176 13.35 -8.97 -26.62
CA ILE A 176 11.97 -8.51 -26.45
C ILE A 176 10.97 -9.36 -27.23
N ASP A 177 9.79 -9.57 -26.64
CA ASP A 177 8.64 -10.15 -27.33
C ASP A 177 8.02 -9.11 -28.25
N THR A 178 8.23 -9.27 -29.56
CA THR A 178 7.64 -8.38 -30.57
C THR A 178 6.14 -8.60 -30.76
N SER A 179 5.58 -9.67 -30.19
CA SER A 179 4.14 -9.95 -30.18
C SER A 179 3.40 -9.36 -28.99
N ASP A 180 4.12 -8.78 -28.02
CA ASP A 180 3.54 -8.11 -26.86
C ASP A 180 2.68 -6.91 -27.28
N PRO A 181 1.43 -6.76 -26.78
CA PRO A 181 0.59 -5.59 -27.04
C PRO A 181 1.27 -4.24 -26.73
N VAL A 182 2.22 -4.21 -25.78
CA VAL A 182 2.95 -3.02 -25.35
C VAL A 182 4.09 -2.67 -26.31
N TYR A 183 4.56 -3.62 -27.13
CA TYR A 183 5.71 -3.44 -28.04
C TYR A 183 5.61 -2.19 -28.92
N ARG A 184 4.43 -1.94 -29.50
CA ARG A 184 4.23 -0.78 -30.37
C ARG A 184 4.36 0.55 -29.63
N ALA A 185 3.69 0.67 -28.48
CA ALA A 185 3.73 1.88 -27.66
C ALA A 185 5.15 2.14 -27.14
N PHE A 186 5.84 1.08 -26.74
CA PHE A 186 7.25 1.15 -26.35
C PHE A 186 8.14 1.64 -27.49
N SER A 187 7.98 1.08 -28.70
CA SER A 187 8.79 1.47 -29.86
C SER A 187 8.61 2.95 -30.20
N GLU A 188 7.38 3.46 -30.17
CA GLU A 188 7.08 4.88 -30.41
C GLU A 188 7.76 5.77 -29.35
N ALA A 189 7.69 5.38 -28.07
CA ALA A 189 8.36 6.09 -26.98
C ALA A 189 9.89 6.03 -27.09
N TYR A 190 10.46 4.88 -27.44
CA TYR A 190 11.90 4.71 -27.64
C TYR A 190 12.43 5.62 -28.75
N PHE A 191 11.79 5.66 -29.92
CA PHE A 191 12.22 6.54 -31.00
C PHE A 191 12.04 8.02 -30.66
N LYS A 192 11.02 8.37 -29.87
CA LYS A 192 10.86 9.72 -29.32
C LYS A 192 12.04 10.08 -28.40
N ALA A 193 12.38 9.22 -27.45
CA ALA A 193 13.52 9.43 -26.54
C ALA A 193 14.85 9.52 -27.29
N MET A 194 15.04 8.68 -28.33
CA MET A 194 16.22 8.73 -29.19
C MET A 194 16.28 10.04 -30.00
N GLY A 195 15.14 10.53 -30.48
CA GLY A 195 15.02 11.83 -31.14
C GLY A 195 15.35 13.00 -30.19
N GLU A 196 14.85 12.96 -28.95
CA GLU A 196 15.18 13.94 -27.91
C GLU A 196 16.69 13.95 -27.63
N PHE A 197 17.31 12.78 -27.43
CA PHE A 197 18.76 12.68 -27.21
C PHE A 197 19.58 13.20 -28.40
N ASN A 198 19.26 12.78 -29.63
CA ASN A 198 19.98 13.23 -30.82
C ASN A 198 19.88 14.75 -31.02
N GLY A 199 18.74 15.35 -30.64
CA GLY A 199 18.55 16.80 -30.65
C GLY A 199 19.44 17.56 -29.67
N CYS A 200 19.92 16.91 -28.60
CA CYS A 200 20.75 17.52 -27.56
C CYS A 200 22.08 16.81 -27.33
N LYS A 201 22.56 15.98 -28.27
CA LYS A 201 23.71 15.09 -28.07
C LYS A 201 24.95 15.82 -27.57
N ALA A 202 25.30 16.95 -28.19
CA ALA A 202 26.48 17.73 -27.81
C ALA A 202 26.40 18.27 -26.38
N LEU A 203 25.22 18.75 -25.97
CA LEU A 203 24.96 19.19 -24.60
C LEU A 203 25.00 18.01 -23.62
N ALA A 204 24.36 16.90 -23.98
CA ALA A 204 24.31 15.67 -23.19
C ALA A 204 25.71 15.15 -22.83
N THR A 205 26.61 15.05 -23.82
CA THR A 205 28.00 14.64 -23.61
C THR A 205 28.78 15.56 -22.66
N LEU A 206 28.45 16.85 -22.59
CA LEU A 206 29.10 17.80 -21.67
C LEU A 206 28.48 17.81 -20.27
N VAL A 207 27.16 17.57 -20.16
CA VAL A 207 26.43 17.56 -18.88
C VAL A 207 26.72 16.28 -18.09
N PHE A 208 26.81 15.14 -18.77
CA PHE A 208 27.06 13.84 -18.14
C PHE A 208 28.28 13.82 -17.19
N PRO A 209 29.51 14.21 -17.60
CA PRO A 209 30.67 14.21 -16.71
C PRO A 209 30.54 15.16 -15.51
N ILE A 210 29.76 16.24 -15.65
CA ILE A 210 29.50 17.18 -14.57
C ILE A 210 28.66 16.49 -13.49
N LEU A 211 27.59 15.78 -13.87
CA LEU A 211 26.77 15.02 -12.93
C LEU A 211 27.52 13.85 -12.29
N VAL A 212 28.34 13.13 -13.08
CA VAL A 212 29.23 12.07 -12.57
C VAL A 212 30.15 12.61 -11.47
N THR A 213 30.68 13.82 -11.64
CA THR A 213 31.57 14.44 -10.65
C THR A 213 30.81 14.89 -9.39
N ILE A 214 29.57 15.34 -9.55
CA ILE A 214 28.70 15.78 -8.44
C ILE A 214 28.25 14.58 -7.59
N GLY A 215 27.92 13.45 -8.22
CA GLY A 215 27.48 12.22 -7.55
C GLY A 215 28.60 11.34 -7.00
N ALA A 216 29.87 11.76 -7.09
CA ALA A 216 31.00 10.94 -6.65
C ALA A 216 31.04 10.80 -5.12
N THR A 217 30.84 9.58 -4.61
CA THR A 217 30.84 9.28 -3.16
C THR A 217 31.85 8.19 -2.85
N ASN A 218 32.75 8.39 -1.88
CA ASN A 218 33.71 7.36 -1.43
C ASN A 218 34.54 6.67 -2.54
N GLY A 219 34.76 7.32 -3.68
CA GLY A 219 35.52 6.77 -4.81
C GLY A 219 34.70 5.95 -5.81
N SER A 220 33.39 5.77 -5.60
CA SER A 220 32.44 5.39 -6.66
C SER A 220 31.93 6.65 -7.37
N PHE A 221 31.69 6.52 -8.68
CA PHE A 221 31.09 7.57 -9.49
C PHE A 221 29.65 7.15 -9.76
N GLU A 222 28.67 7.85 -9.18
CA GLU A 222 27.26 7.46 -9.26
C GLU A 222 26.46 8.53 -10.01
N VAL A 223 25.53 8.10 -10.88
CA VAL A 223 24.63 8.97 -11.63
C VAL A 223 23.26 8.32 -11.71
N ASP A 224 22.22 9.06 -11.34
CA ASP A 224 20.84 8.67 -11.63
C ASP A 224 20.50 9.05 -13.09
N ALA A 225 20.14 8.06 -13.91
CA ALA A 225 19.86 8.29 -15.33
C ALA A 225 18.57 9.12 -15.52
N THR A 226 17.60 8.97 -14.62
CA THR A 226 16.36 9.74 -14.61
C THR A 226 16.61 11.22 -14.25
N GLU A 227 17.44 11.50 -13.24
CA GLU A 227 17.86 12.87 -12.91
C GLU A 227 18.61 13.51 -14.08
N TYR A 228 19.53 12.76 -14.70
CA TYR A 228 20.29 13.22 -15.87
C TYR A 228 19.36 13.66 -17.01
N ALA A 229 18.37 12.85 -17.35
CA ALA A 229 17.38 13.17 -18.39
C ALA A 229 16.54 14.43 -18.05
N GLN A 230 16.15 14.60 -16.79
CA GLN A 230 15.39 15.77 -16.36
C GLN A 230 16.22 17.05 -16.37
N VAL A 231 17.49 16.97 -15.96
CA VAL A 231 18.44 18.09 -16.06
C VAL A 231 18.58 18.52 -17.52
N LEU A 232 18.73 17.58 -18.46
CA LEU A 232 18.77 17.90 -19.90
C LEU A 232 17.51 18.61 -20.38
N ARG A 233 16.31 18.11 -20.02
CA ARG A 233 15.04 18.77 -20.38
C ARG A 233 14.93 20.19 -19.81
N ILE A 234 15.39 20.44 -18.58
CA ILE A 234 15.40 21.78 -17.99
C ILE A 234 16.36 22.71 -18.71
N LEU A 235 17.58 22.25 -19.04
CA LEU A 235 18.57 23.05 -19.75
C LEU A 235 18.07 23.43 -21.16
N ILE A 236 17.55 22.46 -21.90
CA ILE A 236 16.96 22.67 -23.23
C ILE A 236 15.76 23.60 -23.14
N GLY A 237 14.86 23.40 -22.17
CA GLY A 237 13.69 24.25 -21.93
C GLY A 237 14.05 25.70 -21.58
N ARG A 238 15.23 25.92 -21.00
CA ARG A 238 15.81 27.26 -20.73
C ARG A 238 16.60 27.82 -21.92
N GLY A 239 16.69 27.09 -23.04
CA GLY A 239 17.44 27.49 -24.23
C GLY A 239 18.95 27.43 -24.06
N ILE A 240 19.45 26.64 -23.12
CA ILE A 240 20.89 26.47 -22.85
C ILE A 240 21.44 25.42 -23.81
N ASP A 241 22.56 25.72 -24.46
CA ASP A 241 23.25 24.87 -25.44
C ASP A 241 24.69 24.52 -25.00
N GLU A 242 25.42 23.79 -25.85
CA GLU A 242 26.79 23.34 -25.58
C GLU A 242 27.82 24.48 -25.46
N ARG A 243 27.46 25.73 -25.80
CA ARG A 243 28.35 26.89 -25.81
C ARG A 243 28.22 27.74 -24.55
N GLU A 244 27.38 27.34 -23.59
CA GLU A 244 27.13 28.08 -22.36
C GLU A 244 28.42 28.23 -21.52
N PRO A 245 28.95 29.46 -21.33
CA PRO A 245 30.21 29.69 -20.61
C PRO A 245 30.19 29.26 -19.14
N GLN A 246 28.99 29.16 -18.55
CA GLN A 246 28.79 28.74 -17.15
C GLN A 246 28.00 27.44 -17.05
N LEU A 247 28.22 26.51 -17.99
CA LEU A 247 27.46 25.27 -18.07
C LEU A 247 27.42 24.50 -16.75
N THR A 248 28.55 24.35 -16.04
CA THR A 248 28.59 23.69 -14.72
C THR A 248 27.65 24.34 -13.70
N ARG A 249 27.62 25.67 -13.64
CA ARG A 249 26.73 26.39 -12.72
C ARG A 249 25.26 26.21 -13.11
N LYS A 250 24.96 26.18 -14.41
CA LYS A 250 23.61 25.96 -14.93
C LYS A 250 23.13 24.53 -14.75
N VAL A 251 24.04 23.56 -14.88
CA VAL A 251 23.79 22.16 -14.55
C VAL A 251 23.50 22.04 -13.05
N ASN A 252 24.27 22.66 -12.18
CA ASN A 252 23.97 22.70 -10.74
C ASN A 252 22.61 23.35 -10.46
N GLU A 253 22.30 24.52 -11.06
CA GLU A 253 20.97 25.14 -10.89
C GLU A 253 19.81 24.29 -11.42
N ALA A 254 20.06 23.49 -12.47
CA ALA A 254 19.07 22.59 -13.05
C ALA A 254 18.93 21.32 -12.21
N LEU A 255 20.03 20.77 -11.72
CA LEU A 255 20.07 19.63 -10.80
C LEU A 255 19.43 20.01 -9.47
N ASP A 256 19.81 21.16 -8.91
CA ASP A 256 19.15 21.78 -7.76
C ASP A 256 17.67 21.98 -8.08
N ALA A 257 17.27 22.38 -9.29
CA ALA A 257 15.85 22.48 -9.63
C ALA A 257 15.16 21.11 -9.78
N VAL A 258 15.83 20.05 -10.21
CA VAL A 258 15.29 18.68 -10.24
C VAL A 258 15.12 18.16 -8.81
N GLN A 259 16.16 18.33 -7.99
CA GLN A 259 16.20 17.93 -6.58
C GLN A 259 15.34 18.84 -5.69
N ASN A 260 15.13 20.10 -6.07
CA ASN A 260 14.25 21.07 -5.40
C ASN A 260 12.83 21.13 -6.01
N VAL A 261 12.57 20.54 -7.18
CA VAL A 261 11.20 20.15 -7.55
C VAL A 261 10.76 18.97 -6.68
N ALA A 262 11.72 18.25 -6.08
CA ALA A 262 11.49 17.43 -4.89
C ALA A 262 11.47 18.24 -3.57
N ASN A 263 12.03 19.46 -3.48
CA ASN A 263 12.05 20.36 -2.29
C ASN A 263 12.38 21.87 -2.56
N GLY A 264 11.39 22.74 -2.85
CA GLY A 264 11.39 24.21 -2.56
C GLY A 264 12.08 25.27 -3.49
N GLY A 265 11.37 26.39 -3.76
CA GLY A 265 11.84 27.61 -4.49
C GLY A 265 12.28 28.81 -3.60
N PRO A 266 12.43 30.04 -4.14
CA PRO A 266 13.32 31.11 -3.61
C PRO A 266 12.87 31.94 -2.37
N THR A 267 13.87 32.57 -1.76
CA THR A 267 14.05 33.12 -0.39
C THR A 267 13.08 34.16 0.18
N SER A 268 12.01 34.57 -0.52
CA SER A 268 10.93 35.36 0.11
C SER A 268 9.90 34.50 0.85
N GLN A 269 10.04 33.19 0.77
CA GLN A 269 9.34 32.20 1.59
C GLN A 269 10.37 31.45 2.43
N ILE A 270 10.94 32.11 3.47
CA ILE A 270 11.53 31.36 4.58
C ILE A 270 10.35 30.72 5.34
N SER A 271 9.77 29.68 4.72
CA SER A 271 8.98 28.69 5.42
C SER A 271 10.00 27.81 6.12
N ILE A 272 9.92 27.78 7.45
CA ILE A 272 10.59 26.74 8.21
C ILE A 272 9.89 25.45 7.78
N ASP A 273 10.47 24.74 6.80
CA ASP A 273 9.97 23.42 6.43
C ASP A 273 10.31 22.48 7.58
N LEU A 274 9.30 22.28 8.42
CA LEU A 274 9.24 21.12 9.28
C LEU A 274 9.38 19.90 8.36
N PRO A 275 10.21 18.89 8.69
CA PRO A 275 10.21 17.63 7.96
C PRO A 275 8.77 17.16 7.79
N ASP A 276 8.40 16.59 6.65
CA ASP A 276 7.05 16.07 6.44
C ASP A 276 6.72 15.08 7.57
N LEU A 277 5.98 15.58 8.56
CA LEU A 277 5.59 14.82 9.73
C LEU A 277 4.65 13.69 9.31
N GLU A 278 3.95 13.83 8.16
CA GLU A 278 3.07 12.82 7.58
C GLU A 278 3.82 11.71 6.82
N ALA A 279 5.01 12.00 6.26
CA ALA A 279 5.93 10.97 5.75
C ALA A 279 6.54 10.16 6.89
N SER A 280 6.74 10.79 8.05
CA SER A 280 7.28 10.17 9.28
C SER A 280 6.21 9.39 10.06
N THR A 281 4.93 9.74 9.93
CA THR A 281 3.79 9.01 10.55
C THR A 281 3.10 8.06 9.59
N ASN A 282 3.78 7.60 8.53
CA ASN A 282 3.28 6.56 7.64
C ASN A 282 3.27 5.20 8.37
N THR A 283 2.48 5.11 9.45
CA THR A 283 1.93 3.83 9.91
C THR A 283 1.07 3.38 8.76
N GLU A 284 1.55 2.39 8.01
CA GLU A 284 0.83 1.82 6.88
C GLU A 284 -0.60 1.49 7.34
N ILE A 285 -1.60 2.08 6.68
CA ILE A 285 -3.01 1.81 6.99
C ILE A 285 -3.31 0.38 6.54
N ILE A 286 -3.23 -0.56 7.47
CA ILE A 286 -3.50 -1.96 7.21
C ILE A 286 -5.02 -2.19 7.20
N GLY A 287 -5.58 -2.44 6.02
CA GLY A 287 -7.01 -2.65 5.83
C GLY A 287 -7.56 -3.89 6.54
N ASP A 288 -6.75 -4.94 6.67
CA ASP A 288 -7.14 -6.16 7.38
C ASP A 288 -7.33 -5.92 8.88
N ASN A 289 -6.48 -5.07 9.49
CA ASN A 289 -6.64 -4.67 10.89
C ASN A 289 -7.96 -3.90 11.09
N ILE A 290 -8.29 -2.99 10.16
CA ILE A 290 -9.57 -2.24 10.19
C ILE A 290 -10.77 -3.19 10.02
N ARG A 291 -10.66 -4.17 9.13
CA ARG A 291 -11.71 -5.17 8.93
C ARG A 291 -11.92 -6.04 10.19
N ALA A 292 -10.84 -6.38 10.88
CA ALA A 292 -10.90 -7.06 12.18
C ALA A 292 -11.57 -6.20 13.27
N MET A 293 -11.73 -4.89 13.07
CA MET A 293 -12.44 -4.04 14.02
C MET A 293 -13.98 -4.08 13.89
N GLN A 294 -14.51 -4.55 12.76
CA GLN A 294 -15.96 -4.62 12.56
C GLN A 294 -16.65 -5.55 13.57
N PRO A 295 -16.17 -6.78 13.81
CA PRO A 295 -16.77 -7.66 14.83
C PRO A 295 -16.69 -7.06 16.23
N ALA A 296 -15.59 -6.37 16.57
CA ALA A 296 -15.43 -5.70 17.86
C ALA A 296 -16.52 -4.64 18.08
N TYR A 297 -16.73 -3.76 17.09
CA TYR A 297 -17.74 -2.72 17.15
C TYR A 297 -19.16 -3.28 17.21
N PHE A 298 -19.45 -4.28 16.37
CA PHE A 298 -20.75 -4.94 16.35
C PHE A 298 -21.04 -5.65 17.67
N SER A 299 -20.03 -6.32 18.24
CA SER A 299 -20.08 -7.02 19.52
C SER A 299 -20.33 -6.05 20.69
N ALA A 300 -19.69 -4.88 20.69
CA ALA A 300 -19.93 -3.83 21.70
C ALA A 300 -21.39 -3.33 21.66
N MET A 301 -21.99 -3.19 20.47
CA MET A 301 -23.41 -2.82 20.35
C MET A 301 -24.35 -3.96 20.81
N PHE A 302 -23.97 -5.21 20.56
CA PHE A 302 -24.70 -6.40 21.02
C PHE A 302 -24.71 -6.50 22.54
N GLU A 303 -23.61 -6.12 23.19
CA GLU A 303 -23.51 -6.04 24.64
C GLU A 303 -24.51 -5.00 25.22
N GLU A 304 -24.66 -3.84 24.58
CA GLU A 304 -25.66 -2.84 25.01
C GLU A 304 -27.11 -3.29 24.76
N LEU A 305 -27.35 -4.10 23.73
CA LEU A 305 -28.63 -4.75 23.45
C LEU A 305 -28.94 -5.95 24.35
N LYS A 306 -28.01 -6.32 25.23
CA LYS A 306 -28.08 -7.53 26.06
C LYS A 306 -28.15 -8.84 25.26
N VAL A 307 -27.62 -8.90 24.03
CA VAL A 307 -27.74 -10.10 23.18
C VAL A 307 -27.08 -11.31 23.81
N PHE A 308 -25.91 -11.13 24.43
CA PHE A 308 -25.21 -12.21 25.14
C PHE A 308 -26.06 -12.79 26.27
N GLN A 309 -26.63 -11.91 27.09
CA GLN A 309 -27.50 -12.27 28.21
C GLN A 309 -28.80 -12.91 27.73
N VAL A 310 -29.34 -12.47 26.58
CA VAL A 310 -30.50 -13.10 25.93
C VAL A 310 -30.17 -14.53 25.53
N VAL A 311 -29.04 -14.79 24.87
CA VAL A 311 -28.67 -16.14 24.46
C VAL A 311 -28.37 -17.04 25.67
N ASP A 312 -27.66 -16.52 26.69
CA ASP A 312 -27.47 -17.24 27.96
C ASP A 312 -28.81 -17.58 28.62
N LYS A 313 -29.79 -16.65 28.60
CA LYS A 313 -31.13 -16.90 29.14
C LYS A 313 -31.91 -17.93 28.33
N LEU A 314 -31.79 -17.92 27.00
CA LEU A 314 -32.39 -18.96 26.14
C LEU A 314 -31.83 -20.34 26.47
N ALA A 315 -30.51 -20.44 26.69
CA ALA A 315 -29.89 -21.70 27.10
C ALA A 315 -30.37 -22.16 28.48
N GLU A 316 -30.52 -21.25 29.44
CA GLU A 316 -31.08 -21.53 30.77
C GLU A 316 -32.54 -22.03 30.67
N LEU A 317 -33.40 -21.33 29.92
CA LEU A 317 -34.81 -21.71 29.72
C LEU A 317 -34.94 -23.06 29.01
N PHE A 318 -34.05 -23.35 28.06
CA PHE A 318 -33.98 -24.65 27.40
C PHE A 318 -33.54 -25.76 28.37
N GLN A 319 -32.50 -25.51 29.18
CA GLN A 319 -32.03 -26.46 30.20
C GLN A 319 -33.12 -26.81 31.21
N ASN A 320 -33.95 -25.84 31.58
CA ASN A 320 -35.06 -26.02 32.52
C ASN A 320 -36.34 -26.59 31.86
N GLY A 321 -36.33 -26.83 30.54
CA GLY A 321 -37.48 -27.35 29.80
C GLY A 321 -38.64 -26.37 29.64
N VAL A 322 -38.40 -25.07 29.85
CA VAL A 322 -39.42 -24.00 29.73
C VAL A 322 -39.58 -23.56 28.27
N LEU A 323 -38.48 -23.52 27.52
CA LEU A 323 -38.49 -23.17 26.10
C LEU A 323 -38.99 -24.37 25.27
N PRO A 324 -40.14 -24.27 24.56
CA PRO A 324 -40.80 -25.41 23.92
C PRO A 324 -40.17 -25.77 22.56
N ILE A 325 -38.86 -26.00 22.56
CA ILE A 325 -38.09 -26.39 21.38
C ILE A 325 -37.64 -27.86 21.50
N GLY A 326 -37.79 -28.61 20.40
CA GLY A 326 -37.49 -30.04 20.35
C GLY A 326 -36.06 -30.33 19.87
N ARG A 327 -35.86 -31.54 19.31
CA ARG A 327 -34.64 -31.88 18.57
C ARG A 327 -34.64 -31.14 17.23
N GLY A 328 -33.69 -30.24 17.05
CA GLY A 328 -33.56 -29.37 15.88
C GLY A 328 -32.30 -28.52 15.97
N LYS A 329 -32.03 -27.71 14.95
CA LYS A 329 -30.80 -26.90 14.87
C LYS A 329 -30.62 -25.98 16.08
N ALA A 330 -31.69 -25.31 16.51
CA ALA A 330 -31.66 -24.46 17.70
C ALA A 330 -31.38 -25.24 18.99
N GLY A 331 -32.01 -26.40 19.18
CA GLY A 331 -31.79 -27.26 20.35
C GLY A 331 -30.36 -27.83 20.40
N ASP A 332 -29.83 -28.30 19.26
CA ASP A 332 -28.46 -28.79 19.14
C ASP A 332 -27.45 -27.68 19.43
N TYR A 333 -27.71 -26.47 18.93
CA TYR A 333 -26.89 -25.29 19.21
C TYR A 333 -26.90 -24.91 20.69
N LEU A 334 -28.08 -24.79 21.32
CA LEU A 334 -28.18 -24.43 22.73
C LEU A 334 -27.53 -25.46 23.65
N TYR A 335 -27.63 -26.75 23.31
CA TYR A 335 -26.90 -27.81 24.01
C TYR A 335 -25.38 -27.66 23.88
N ALA A 336 -24.86 -27.42 22.67
CA ALA A 336 -23.44 -27.19 22.44
C ALA A 336 -22.94 -25.90 23.13
N TYR A 337 -23.74 -24.83 23.07
CA TYR A 337 -23.46 -23.54 23.69
C TYR A 337 -23.33 -23.67 25.21
N TRP A 338 -24.27 -24.37 25.85
CA TRP A 338 -24.21 -24.69 27.28
C TRP A 338 -22.97 -25.53 27.63
N LYS A 339 -22.69 -26.58 26.86
CA LYS A 339 -21.55 -27.49 27.09
C LYS A 339 -20.20 -26.77 26.96
N ASN A 340 -20.10 -25.80 26.06
CA ASN A 340 -18.87 -25.05 25.80
C ASN A 340 -18.67 -23.86 26.75
N THR A 341 -19.52 -23.67 27.76
CA THR A 341 -19.46 -22.53 28.71
C THR A 341 -18.05 -22.17 29.19
N PRO A 342 -17.19 -23.12 29.61
CA PRO A 342 -15.85 -22.80 30.12
C PRO A 342 -14.86 -22.30 29.06
N ASN A 343 -15.11 -22.57 27.78
CA ASN A 343 -14.22 -22.25 26.67
C ASN A 343 -14.65 -21.01 25.89
N ARG A 344 -15.75 -20.35 26.28
CA ARG A 344 -16.24 -19.13 25.62
C ARG A 344 -15.55 -17.90 26.20
N ILE A 345 -15.32 -16.89 25.37
CA ILE A 345 -14.90 -15.57 25.83
C ILE A 345 -15.89 -14.99 26.86
N SER A 346 -15.38 -14.71 28.05
CA SER A 346 -16.14 -14.15 29.17
C SER A 346 -16.55 -12.70 28.91
N GLU A 347 -17.55 -12.20 29.65
CA GLU A 347 -17.92 -10.78 29.56
C GLU A 347 -16.74 -9.87 29.93
N ALA A 348 -15.96 -10.22 30.96
CA ALA A 348 -14.79 -9.45 31.35
C ALA A 348 -13.76 -9.34 30.21
N GLU A 349 -13.46 -10.44 29.53
CA GLU A 349 -12.54 -10.44 28.38
C GLU A 349 -13.08 -9.62 27.21
N ARG A 350 -14.38 -9.72 26.91
CA ARG A 350 -15.02 -8.89 25.88
C ARG A 350 -14.96 -7.40 26.23
N ARG A 351 -15.27 -7.02 27.47
CA ARG A 351 -15.24 -5.62 27.94
C ARG A 351 -13.82 -5.05 27.90
N SER A 352 -12.81 -5.81 28.34
CA SER A 352 -11.40 -5.41 28.22
C SER A 352 -10.98 -5.28 26.76
N PHE A 353 -11.47 -6.16 25.88
CA PHE A 353 -11.23 -6.04 24.44
C PHE A 353 -11.85 -4.76 23.85
N TYR A 354 -13.10 -4.41 24.19
CA TYR A 354 -13.73 -3.17 23.73
C TYR A 354 -13.05 -1.92 24.29
N ALA A 355 -12.59 -1.95 25.54
CA ALA A 355 -11.84 -0.85 26.14
C ALA A 355 -10.53 -0.60 25.39
N ARG A 356 -9.77 -1.68 25.11
CA ARG A 356 -8.50 -1.62 24.38
C ARG A 356 -8.66 -1.13 22.94
N THR A 357 -9.77 -1.48 22.30
CA THR A 357 -9.93 -1.26 20.86
C THR A 357 -10.79 -0.08 20.47
N LEU A 358 -11.86 0.20 21.23
CA LEU A 358 -12.87 1.22 20.92
C LEU A 358 -13.01 2.24 22.06
N GLY A 359 -12.27 2.08 23.16
CA GLY A 359 -12.36 2.97 24.32
C GLY A 359 -13.66 2.83 25.11
N VAL A 360 -14.41 1.74 24.91
CA VAL A 360 -15.67 1.51 25.62
C VAL A 360 -15.36 1.30 27.11
N PRO A 361 -15.99 2.05 28.03
CA PRO A 361 -15.77 1.87 29.46
C PRO A 361 -16.29 0.52 29.95
N GLY A 362 -15.65 -0.03 30.98
CA GLY A 362 -16.10 -1.25 31.67
C GLY A 362 -15.14 -2.45 31.63
N GLY A 363 -13.98 -2.33 30.98
CA GLY A 363 -12.90 -3.34 31.03
C GLY A 363 -11.77 -2.96 31.97
N ASP A 364 -11.05 -3.97 32.49
CA ASP A 364 -9.78 -3.82 33.20
C ASP A 364 -8.64 -4.05 32.20
N ASP A 365 -7.92 -3.00 31.82
CA ASP A 365 -7.03 -3.02 30.64
C ASP A 365 -5.53 -2.89 30.97
N GLY A 366 -5.13 -2.81 32.24
CA GLY A 366 -3.70 -2.71 32.58
C GLY A 366 -2.99 -1.45 32.07
N GLY A 367 -3.70 -0.48 31.47
CA GLY A 367 -3.27 0.91 31.37
C GLY A 367 -3.30 1.60 30.00
N SER A 368 -3.98 1.13 28.94
CA SER A 368 -3.99 1.85 27.65
C SER A 368 -5.24 1.65 26.77
N PRO A 369 -6.44 2.06 27.23
CA PRO A 369 -7.66 1.98 26.45
C PRO A 369 -7.62 2.95 25.26
N ASN A 370 -8.34 2.67 24.18
CA ASN A 370 -8.39 3.53 23.00
C ASN A 370 -9.28 4.76 23.24
N ARG A 371 -8.76 5.76 23.95
CA ARG A 371 -9.51 6.97 24.33
C ARG A 371 -9.87 7.86 23.13
N ASP A 372 -9.13 7.74 22.04
CA ASP A 372 -9.25 8.64 20.88
C ASP A 372 -10.34 8.17 19.90
N PHE A 373 -10.70 6.88 19.91
CA PHE A 373 -11.64 6.31 18.94
C PHE A 373 -12.95 7.09 18.84
N ASN A 374 -13.57 7.43 19.97
CA ASN A 374 -14.89 8.08 19.95
C ASN A 374 -14.86 9.47 19.29
N ASP A 375 -13.82 10.25 19.56
CA ASP A 375 -13.64 11.58 18.99
C ASP A 375 -13.32 11.49 17.49
N LEU A 376 -12.38 10.62 17.10
CA LEU A 376 -12.03 10.39 15.69
C LEU A 376 -13.23 9.86 14.88
N TRP A 377 -14.03 8.97 15.48
CA TRP A 377 -15.28 8.46 14.91
C TRP A 377 -16.29 9.57 14.67
N LEU A 378 -16.56 10.39 15.68
CA LEU A 378 -17.50 11.50 15.58
C LEU A 378 -17.07 12.52 14.54
N ARG A 379 -15.77 12.86 14.48
CA ARG A 379 -15.21 13.78 13.47
C ARG A 379 -15.42 13.25 12.06
N PHE A 380 -15.07 11.98 11.80
CA PHE A 380 -15.22 11.39 10.47
C PHE A 380 -16.69 11.33 10.02
N VAL A 381 -17.57 10.79 10.87
CA VAL A 381 -19.00 10.66 10.56
C VAL A 381 -19.63 12.05 10.33
N SER A 382 -19.25 13.05 11.13
CA SER A 382 -19.74 14.43 10.98
C SER A 382 -19.18 15.10 9.73
N ALA A 383 -17.91 14.88 9.38
CA ALA A 383 -17.29 15.43 8.17
C ALA A 383 -17.96 14.89 6.89
N VAL A 384 -18.25 13.58 6.83
CA VAL A 384 -18.96 12.97 5.69
C VAL A 384 -20.36 13.54 5.54
N SER A 385 -21.14 13.61 6.64
CA SER A 385 -22.50 14.15 6.60
C SER A 385 -22.53 15.63 6.20
N SER A 386 -21.61 16.43 6.76
CA SER A 386 -21.50 17.86 6.45
C SER A 386 -21.11 18.12 4.99
N TYR A 387 -20.16 17.35 4.45
CA TYR A 387 -19.74 17.45 3.05
C TYR A 387 -20.92 17.25 2.09
N VAL A 388 -21.70 16.17 2.27
CA VAL A 388 -22.84 15.87 1.39
C VAL A 388 -23.98 16.88 1.55
N ARG A 389 -24.26 17.32 2.79
CA ARG A 389 -25.26 18.38 3.04
C ARG A 389 -24.91 19.67 2.30
N GLN A 390 -23.67 20.12 2.41
CA GLN A 390 -23.22 21.34 1.74
C GLN A 390 -23.27 21.20 0.23
N GLN A 391 -22.90 20.05 -0.32
CA GLN A 391 -22.97 19.83 -1.75
C GLN A 391 -24.40 19.91 -2.31
N ARG A 392 -25.38 19.34 -1.57
CA ARG A 392 -26.81 19.44 -1.92
C ARG A 392 -27.31 20.89 -1.84
N VAL A 393 -26.80 21.67 -0.89
CA VAL A 393 -27.17 23.09 -0.72
C VAL A 393 -26.54 23.95 -1.81
N ASP A 394 -25.28 23.71 -2.19
CA ASP A 394 -24.59 24.42 -3.27
C ASP A 394 -25.25 24.19 -4.64
N ASP A 395 -25.79 22.99 -4.89
CA ASP A 395 -26.58 22.71 -6.10
C ASP A 395 -27.87 23.55 -6.17
N LEU A 396 -28.48 23.80 -5.00
CA LEU A 396 -29.74 24.54 -4.87
C LEU A 396 -29.49 26.05 -4.84
N LEU A 397 -28.36 26.49 -4.31
CA LEU A 397 -27.97 27.89 -4.10
C LEU A 397 -26.70 28.19 -4.91
N ARG A 398 -26.82 28.35 -6.22
CA ARG A 398 -25.70 28.55 -7.17
C ARG A 398 -24.85 29.83 -6.94
N ALA A 399 -24.89 30.50 -5.78
CA ALA A 399 -24.04 31.63 -5.45
C ALA A 399 -23.97 31.96 -3.93
N ARG A 400 -22.75 31.92 -3.38
CA ARG A 400 -22.25 32.68 -2.22
C ARG A 400 -22.76 32.32 -0.80
N ILE A 401 -22.32 31.18 -0.27
CA ILE A 401 -22.13 31.04 1.20
C ILE A 401 -20.70 30.55 1.48
N PRO A 402 -19.90 31.23 2.34
CA PRO A 402 -18.54 30.84 2.62
C PRO A 402 -18.45 29.87 3.81
N ASN A 403 -18.32 28.57 3.52
CA ASN A 403 -17.30 27.68 4.09
C ASN A 403 -17.45 26.25 3.49
N PRO A 404 -16.74 25.90 2.41
CA PRO A 404 -16.79 24.54 1.89
C PRO A 404 -16.04 23.60 2.84
N VAL A 405 -16.73 22.64 3.44
CA VAL A 405 -16.11 21.41 3.94
C VAL A 405 -15.48 20.76 2.73
N SER A 406 -14.16 20.90 2.64
CA SER A 406 -13.38 20.34 1.54
C SER A 406 -13.35 18.82 1.65
N GLN A 407 -13.30 18.12 0.51
CA GLN A 407 -13.00 16.67 0.49
C GLN A 407 -11.71 16.33 1.26
N GLN A 408 -10.80 17.29 1.40
CA GLN A 408 -9.58 17.15 2.21
C GLN A 408 -9.86 16.93 3.70
N LEU A 409 -10.97 17.45 4.23
CA LEU A 409 -11.36 17.25 5.62
C LEU A 409 -11.96 15.86 5.86
N VAL A 410 -12.74 15.36 4.90
CA VAL A 410 -13.19 13.97 4.87
C VAL A 410 -12.00 13.02 4.76
N ARG A 411 -11.01 13.36 3.91
CA ARG A 411 -9.75 12.62 3.78
C ARG A 411 -9.00 12.55 5.11
N LYS A 412 -8.74 13.71 5.73
CA LYS A 412 -7.98 13.81 6.98
C LYS A 412 -8.66 13.02 8.10
N SER A 413 -9.92 13.30 8.38
CA SER A 413 -10.68 12.60 9.42
C SER A 413 -10.79 11.09 9.15
N GLY A 414 -10.92 10.69 7.88
CA GLY A 414 -10.89 9.29 7.45
C GLY A 414 -9.53 8.62 7.66
N ARG A 415 -8.43 9.34 7.40
CA ARG A 415 -7.05 8.88 7.63
C ARG A 415 -6.77 8.72 9.13
N ASP A 416 -7.14 9.70 9.94
CA ASP A 416 -6.90 9.71 11.39
C ASP A 416 -7.58 8.51 12.06
N ILE A 417 -8.86 8.26 11.73
CA ILE A 417 -9.57 7.11 12.28
C ILE A 417 -9.06 5.77 11.72
N ALA A 418 -8.66 5.72 10.45
CA ALA A 418 -8.11 4.51 9.85
C ALA A 418 -6.78 4.12 10.52
N ASN A 419 -5.90 5.10 10.77
CA ASN A 419 -4.65 4.90 11.52
C ASN A 419 -4.93 4.37 12.92
N ASN A 420 -5.87 4.98 13.66
CA ASN A 420 -6.25 4.52 14.98
C ASN A 420 -6.76 3.06 14.95
N LEU A 421 -7.64 2.71 14.01
CA LEU A 421 -8.15 1.35 13.86
C LEU A 421 -7.06 0.36 13.46
N SER A 422 -6.11 0.74 12.61
CA SER A 422 -4.97 -0.11 12.23
C SER A 422 -4.04 -0.38 13.41
N VAL A 423 -3.81 0.61 14.27
CA VAL A 423 -3.00 0.48 15.50
C VAL A 423 -3.74 -0.30 16.59
N HIS A 424 -5.06 -0.27 16.65
CA HIS A 424 -5.79 -1.01 17.69
C HIS A 424 -6.29 -2.39 17.23
N GLY A 425 -6.26 -2.68 15.93
CA GLY A 425 -6.70 -3.95 15.33
C GLY A 425 -5.62 -5.01 15.11
N TYR A 426 -4.36 -4.78 15.49
CA TYR A 426 -3.27 -5.76 15.30
C TYR A 426 -3.14 -6.77 16.46
N GLY A 427 -2.42 -7.86 16.20
CA GLY A 427 -2.04 -8.85 17.23
C GLY A 427 -3.22 -9.63 17.80
N MET A 428 -3.31 -9.74 19.13
CA MET A 428 -4.40 -10.48 19.80
C MET A 428 -5.80 -9.96 19.46
N ALA A 429 -5.92 -8.70 19.03
CA ALA A 429 -7.20 -8.14 18.62
C ALA A 429 -7.81 -8.86 17.42
N TYR A 430 -6.97 -9.29 16.46
CA TYR A 430 -7.40 -10.02 15.28
C TYR A 430 -8.02 -11.39 15.62
N PHE A 431 -7.41 -12.13 16.55
CA PHE A 431 -7.89 -13.44 16.97
C PHE A 431 -9.22 -13.33 17.72
N ILE A 432 -9.31 -12.41 18.68
CA ILE A 432 -10.55 -12.17 19.43
C ILE A 432 -11.66 -11.69 18.47
N ALA A 433 -11.34 -10.81 17.51
CA ALA A 433 -12.30 -10.37 16.52
C ALA A 433 -12.84 -11.51 15.65
N THR A 434 -11.98 -12.47 15.27
CA THR A 434 -12.39 -13.64 14.49
C THR A 434 -13.31 -14.55 15.30
N GLU A 435 -13.00 -14.78 16.58
CA GLU A 435 -13.84 -15.55 17.49
C GLU A 435 -15.19 -14.87 17.71
N LEU A 436 -15.19 -13.55 17.97
CA LEU A 436 -16.42 -12.75 18.09
C LEU A 436 -17.26 -12.77 16.81
N GLN A 437 -16.62 -12.75 15.63
CA GLN A 437 -17.33 -12.84 14.37
C GLN A 437 -18.06 -14.18 14.23
N GLN A 438 -17.42 -15.28 14.59
CA GLN A 438 -18.07 -16.59 14.57
C GLN A 438 -19.23 -16.65 15.56
N LEU A 439 -19.01 -16.16 16.79
CA LEU A 439 -20.02 -16.12 17.83
C LEU A 439 -21.23 -15.25 17.44
N ILE A 440 -21.01 -14.10 16.81
CA ILE A 440 -22.08 -13.24 16.28
C ILE A 440 -22.88 -13.98 15.20
N LYS A 441 -22.23 -14.66 14.26
CA LYS A 441 -22.92 -15.43 13.21
C LYS A 441 -23.79 -16.52 13.81
N ASP A 442 -23.25 -17.22 14.80
CA ASP A 442 -23.96 -18.28 15.50
C ASP A 442 -25.18 -17.73 16.26
N PHE A 443 -25.05 -16.58 16.93
CA PHE A 443 -26.17 -15.91 17.60
C PHE A 443 -27.25 -15.46 16.62
N ILE A 444 -26.85 -14.87 15.49
CA ILE A 444 -27.80 -14.49 14.44
C ILE A 444 -28.53 -15.74 13.93
N GLY A 445 -27.81 -16.84 13.72
CA GLY A 445 -28.37 -18.12 13.29
C GLY A 445 -29.39 -18.69 14.28
N LEU A 446 -29.07 -18.69 15.58
CA LEU A 446 -29.98 -19.12 16.64
C LEU A 446 -31.21 -18.22 16.75
N LEU A 447 -31.00 -16.90 16.85
CA LEU A 447 -32.09 -15.94 17.09
C LEU A 447 -33.02 -15.77 15.88
N SER A 448 -32.54 -16.12 14.69
CA SER A 448 -33.35 -16.15 13.46
C SER A 448 -33.96 -17.54 13.18
N ASP A 449 -33.73 -18.52 14.06
CA ASP A 449 -34.29 -19.86 13.88
C ASP A 449 -35.82 -19.82 13.99
N PRO A 450 -36.56 -20.46 13.07
CA PRO A 450 -38.02 -20.44 13.08
C PRO A 450 -38.65 -20.93 14.39
N ASP A 451 -38.05 -21.93 15.05
CA ASP A 451 -38.61 -22.48 16.29
C ASP A 451 -38.46 -21.47 17.44
N ILE A 452 -37.35 -20.73 17.46
CA ILE A 452 -37.11 -19.64 18.42
C ILE A 452 -38.06 -18.47 18.13
N LEU A 453 -38.19 -18.05 16.86
CA LEU A 453 -39.08 -16.98 16.45
C LEU A 453 -40.54 -17.28 16.84
N LEU A 454 -41.01 -18.49 16.57
CA LEU A 454 -42.37 -18.93 16.91
C LEU A 454 -42.60 -18.97 18.42
N SER A 455 -41.62 -19.42 19.20
CA SER A 455 -41.71 -19.50 20.66
C SER A 455 -41.93 -18.14 21.32
N TYR A 456 -41.42 -17.06 20.72
CA TYR A 456 -41.56 -15.69 21.22
C TYR A 456 -42.54 -14.83 20.41
N GLY A 457 -43.23 -15.40 19.41
CA GLY A 457 -44.12 -14.65 18.52
C GLY A 457 -43.42 -13.52 17.75
N ALA A 458 -42.11 -13.65 17.53
CA ALA A 458 -41.28 -12.64 16.88
C ALA A 458 -41.26 -12.83 15.36
N LYS A 459 -41.11 -11.72 14.63
CA LYS A 459 -40.99 -11.75 13.15
C LYS A 459 -39.54 -11.86 12.69
N ASP A 460 -38.60 -11.46 13.53
CA ASP A 460 -37.17 -11.44 13.28
C ASP A 460 -36.38 -11.60 14.59
N MET A 461 -35.07 -11.81 14.47
CA MET A 461 -34.12 -11.91 15.58
C MET A 461 -34.25 -10.75 16.58
N TRP A 462 -34.46 -9.53 16.08
CA TRP A 462 -34.56 -8.34 16.92
C TRP A 462 -35.79 -8.40 17.81
N GLY A 463 -36.93 -8.87 17.28
CA GLY A 463 -38.12 -9.14 18.08
C GLY A 463 -37.86 -10.16 19.21
N VAL A 464 -37.07 -11.21 18.96
CA VAL A 464 -36.71 -12.18 20.02
C VAL A 464 -35.89 -11.51 21.11
N ILE A 465 -34.87 -10.73 20.73
CA ILE A 465 -34.02 -9.99 21.67
C ILE A 465 -34.88 -9.06 22.53
N ASP A 466 -35.77 -8.28 21.91
CA ASP A 466 -36.63 -7.32 22.62
C ASP A 466 -37.61 -8.02 23.58
N GLN A 467 -38.20 -9.14 23.15
CA GLN A 467 -39.13 -9.91 23.99
C GLN A 467 -38.42 -10.56 25.18
N VAL A 468 -37.32 -11.28 24.95
CA VAL A 468 -36.56 -11.92 26.03
C VAL A 468 -36.00 -10.87 26.99
N ALA A 469 -35.43 -9.78 26.47
CA ALA A 469 -34.92 -8.72 27.33
C ALA A 469 -36.01 -8.07 28.18
N THR A 470 -37.22 -7.91 27.65
CA THR A 470 -38.37 -7.35 28.37
C THR A 470 -38.92 -8.30 29.42
N LEU A 471 -39.10 -9.57 29.06
CA LEU A 471 -39.72 -10.57 29.93
C LEU A 471 -38.78 -11.06 31.03
N GLU A 472 -37.49 -11.22 30.72
CA GLU A 472 -36.54 -11.95 31.57
C GLU A 472 -35.42 -11.08 32.13
N LEU A 473 -35.07 -9.97 31.48
CA LEU A 473 -33.87 -9.17 31.81
C LEU A 473 -34.19 -7.72 32.27
N GLY A 474 -35.45 -7.43 32.58
CA GLY A 474 -35.90 -6.13 33.10
C GLY A 474 -35.95 -5.00 32.07
N GLY A 475 -36.07 -5.32 30.78
CA GLY A 475 -36.17 -4.37 29.67
C GLY A 475 -34.88 -4.21 28.85
N ALA A 476 -35.04 -4.04 27.54
CA ALA A 476 -33.95 -3.70 26.62
C ALA A 476 -33.63 -2.19 26.66
N LYS A 477 -32.34 -1.84 26.56
CA LYS A 477 -31.94 -0.45 26.28
C LYS A 477 -32.25 -0.16 24.80
N ASN A 478 -32.95 0.94 24.52
CA ASN A 478 -33.26 1.51 23.19
C ASN A 478 -32.81 0.65 21.98
N SER A 479 -33.57 -0.39 21.64
CA SER A 479 -33.14 -1.41 20.68
C SER A 479 -32.94 -0.86 19.27
N VAL A 480 -33.78 0.12 18.90
CA VAL A 480 -33.69 0.85 17.64
C VAL A 480 -32.37 1.60 17.49
N LYS A 481 -31.86 2.20 18.57
CA LYS A 481 -30.59 2.92 18.52
C LYS A 481 -29.43 1.97 18.24
N TYR A 482 -29.28 0.93 19.04
CA TYR A 482 -28.10 0.07 18.97
C TYR A 482 -28.10 -0.85 17.75
N ARG A 483 -29.26 -1.29 17.24
CA ARG A 483 -29.33 -2.03 15.96
C ARG A 483 -28.84 -1.17 14.78
N THR A 484 -29.24 0.10 14.76
CA THR A 484 -28.84 1.04 13.70
C THR A 484 -27.38 1.38 13.84
N MET A 485 -26.89 1.65 15.06
CA MET A 485 -25.47 1.89 15.32
C MET A 485 -24.62 0.69 14.88
N ALA A 486 -25.02 -0.55 15.19
CA ALA A 486 -24.30 -1.76 14.80
C ALA A 486 -24.19 -1.90 13.27
N THR A 487 -25.31 -1.71 12.56
CA THR A 487 -25.39 -1.84 11.10
C THR A 487 -24.57 -0.76 10.39
N SER A 488 -24.84 0.51 10.73
CA SER A 488 -24.17 1.68 10.16
C SER A 488 -22.67 1.68 10.46
N GLY A 489 -22.27 1.40 11.70
CA GLY A 489 -20.86 1.40 12.07
C GLY A 489 -20.05 0.29 11.38
N ALA A 490 -20.65 -0.89 11.18
CA ALA A 490 -20.03 -1.95 10.40
C ALA A 490 -19.80 -1.54 8.93
N ILE A 491 -20.75 -0.83 8.32
CA ILE A 491 -20.63 -0.30 6.94
C ILE A 491 -19.53 0.77 6.86
N VAL A 492 -19.49 1.70 7.81
CA VAL A 492 -18.46 2.75 7.88
C VAL A 492 -17.06 2.12 8.00
N MET A 493 -16.87 1.16 8.90
CA MET A 493 -15.60 0.43 9.03
C MET A 493 -15.27 -0.42 7.79
N ALA A 494 -16.28 -1.02 7.14
CA ALA A 494 -16.08 -1.74 5.88
C ALA A 494 -15.52 -0.81 4.80
N TRP A 495 -16.02 0.44 4.77
CA TRP A 495 -15.65 1.41 3.75
C TRP A 495 -14.24 1.92 3.99
N LEU A 496 -13.88 2.21 5.25
CA LEU A 496 -12.51 2.56 5.64
C LEU A 496 -11.52 1.46 5.24
N ALA A 497 -11.84 0.19 5.55
CA ALA A 497 -10.99 -0.96 5.20
C ALA A 497 -10.85 -1.17 3.68
N LYS A 498 -11.88 -0.84 2.88
CA LYS A 498 -11.84 -0.95 1.42
C LYS A 498 -11.05 0.19 0.75
N ASN A 499 -11.00 1.37 1.37
CA ASN A 499 -10.43 2.58 0.78
C ASN A 499 -9.09 2.98 1.40
N THR A 500 -8.34 2.07 2.03
CA THR A 500 -7.06 2.37 2.69
C THR A 500 -6.04 3.04 1.77
N VAL A 501 -5.92 2.57 0.52
CA VAL A 501 -5.03 3.18 -0.49
C VAL A 501 -5.46 4.61 -0.81
N LYS A 502 -6.77 4.88 -0.92
CA LYS A 502 -7.27 6.23 -1.17
C LYS A 502 -7.02 7.16 0.02
N LEU A 503 -7.15 6.65 1.24
CA LEU A 503 -6.94 7.39 2.50
C LEU A 503 -5.45 7.63 2.80
N GLY A 504 -4.57 6.69 2.40
CA GLY A 504 -3.13 6.75 2.66
C GLY A 504 -2.34 7.60 1.66
N ARG A 505 -2.88 7.88 0.48
CA ARG A 505 -2.22 8.75 -0.51
C ARG A 505 -2.39 10.22 -0.14
N SER A 506 -1.28 10.98 -0.14
CA SER A 506 -1.27 12.44 -0.12
C SER A 506 -1.52 12.96 -1.54
N GLY A 507 -2.78 13.15 -1.93
CA GLY A 507 -3.12 13.60 -3.28
C GLY A 507 -4.47 14.29 -3.38
N TYR A 508 -4.69 15.00 -4.49
CA TYR A 508 -5.94 15.69 -4.83
C TYR A 508 -7.03 14.75 -5.35
N ASP A 509 -6.84 13.43 -5.27
CA ASP A 509 -7.81 12.45 -5.72
C ASP A 509 -9.16 12.65 -5.00
N VAL A 510 -10.23 12.32 -5.71
CA VAL A 510 -11.59 12.39 -5.15
C VAL A 510 -11.75 11.25 -4.14
N ILE A 511 -12.08 11.58 -2.88
CA ILE A 511 -12.33 10.57 -1.83
C ILE A 511 -13.74 10.00 -1.94
N LEU A 512 -14.73 10.88 -2.17
CA LEU A 512 -16.13 10.53 -2.32
C LEU A 512 -16.58 10.87 -3.75
N ASP A 513 -17.03 9.87 -4.50
CA ASP A 513 -17.58 10.08 -5.83
C ASP A 513 -19.01 10.65 -5.73
N ASP A 514 -19.12 11.95 -5.98
CA ASP A 514 -20.38 12.69 -5.92
C ASP A 514 -21.43 12.16 -6.90
N ASN A 515 -21.02 11.67 -8.07
CA ASN A 515 -21.94 11.09 -9.05
C ASN A 515 -22.49 9.76 -8.54
N ALA A 516 -21.63 8.92 -7.96
CA ALA A 516 -22.04 7.65 -7.37
C ALA A 516 -22.97 7.84 -6.15
N ILE A 517 -22.81 8.93 -5.39
CA ILE A 517 -23.69 9.29 -4.28
C ILE A 517 -25.06 9.76 -4.78
N ARG A 518 -25.10 10.58 -5.84
CA ARG A 518 -26.35 11.14 -6.40
C ARG A 518 -27.17 10.11 -7.17
N PHE A 519 -26.49 9.25 -7.92
CA PHE A 519 -27.09 8.24 -8.79
C PHE A 519 -26.59 6.85 -8.41
N PRO A 520 -27.01 6.33 -7.23
CA PRO A 520 -26.52 5.05 -6.75
C PRO A 520 -26.97 3.92 -7.67
N VAL A 521 -26.01 3.09 -8.08
CA VAL A 521 -26.28 1.89 -8.88
C VAL A 521 -26.97 0.84 -8.00
N PRO A 522 -28.07 0.21 -8.45
CA PRO A 522 -28.71 -0.88 -7.72
C PRO A 522 -27.72 -2.00 -7.41
N ARG A 523 -27.69 -2.42 -6.15
CA ARG A 523 -26.78 -3.48 -5.69
C ARG A 523 -27.22 -4.84 -6.24
N PRO A 524 -26.29 -5.68 -6.73
CA PRO A 524 -26.60 -7.07 -7.09
C PRO A 524 -27.16 -7.86 -5.92
N ALA A 525 -28.13 -8.74 -6.18
CA ALA A 525 -28.75 -9.57 -5.16
C ALA A 525 -27.70 -10.42 -4.42
N GLY A 526 -27.79 -10.47 -3.09
CA GLY A 526 -26.89 -11.25 -2.22
C GLY A 526 -25.60 -10.55 -1.80
N VAL A 527 -25.28 -9.37 -2.35
CA VAL A 527 -24.15 -8.56 -1.87
C VAL A 527 -24.64 -7.67 -0.72
N SER A 528 -23.89 -7.60 0.38
CA SER A 528 -24.21 -6.72 1.53
C SER A 528 -23.32 -5.48 1.56
N ALA A 529 -23.87 -4.35 2.00
CA ALA A 529 -23.12 -3.10 2.23
C ALA A 529 -22.02 -3.28 3.29
N MET A 530 -22.14 -4.26 4.19
CA MET A 530 -21.11 -4.58 5.18
C MET A 530 -19.88 -5.28 4.58
N VAL A 531 -20.01 -5.85 3.37
CA VAL A 531 -18.95 -6.61 2.70
C VAL A 531 -18.29 -5.81 1.58
N SER A 532 -19.11 -5.12 0.77
CA SER A 532 -18.61 -4.26 -0.32
C SER A 532 -19.38 -2.94 -0.31
N PRO A 533 -19.03 -2.00 0.57
CA PRO A 533 -19.67 -0.70 0.65
C PRO A 533 -19.34 0.17 -0.57
N THR A 534 -20.29 1.01 -0.95
CA THR A 534 -20.12 2.13 -1.88
C THR A 534 -20.10 3.45 -1.11
N ASP A 535 -19.76 4.56 -1.78
CA ASP A 535 -19.76 5.89 -1.16
C ASP A 535 -21.18 6.30 -0.75
N TYR A 536 -22.21 5.88 -1.51
CA TYR A 536 -23.60 6.05 -1.11
C TYR A 536 -23.93 5.31 0.20
N ASP A 537 -23.44 4.08 0.38
CA ASP A 537 -23.68 3.32 1.61
C ASP A 537 -22.97 3.97 2.81
N LEU A 538 -21.76 4.51 2.61
CA LEU A 538 -21.05 5.25 3.64
C LEU A 538 -21.87 6.45 4.11
N VAL A 539 -22.32 7.29 3.18
CA VAL A 539 -23.08 8.51 3.48
C VAL A 539 -24.37 8.17 4.23
N ASN A 540 -25.13 7.20 3.72
CA ASN A 540 -26.36 6.76 4.38
C ASN A 540 -26.10 6.17 5.77
N ALA A 541 -25.01 5.41 5.94
CA ALA A 541 -24.63 4.88 7.24
C ALA A 541 -24.24 5.99 8.23
N CYS A 542 -23.47 6.99 7.81
CA CYS A 542 -23.11 8.14 8.63
C CYS A 542 -24.34 8.92 9.10
N ASP A 543 -25.27 9.21 8.18
CA ASP A 543 -26.51 9.93 8.51
C ASP A 543 -27.40 9.12 9.48
N GLN A 544 -27.55 7.81 9.25
CA GLN A 544 -28.31 6.93 10.15
C GLN A 544 -27.69 6.86 11.54
N TRP A 545 -26.35 6.83 11.62
CA TRP A 545 -25.62 6.79 12.89
C TRP A 545 -25.81 8.10 13.68
N LEU A 546 -25.71 9.26 13.02
CA LEU A 546 -25.94 10.57 13.65
C LEU A 546 -27.38 10.73 14.14
N ALA A 547 -28.34 10.27 13.34
CA ALA A 547 -29.76 10.34 13.67
C ALA A 547 -30.10 9.59 14.97
N VAL A 548 -29.52 8.39 15.19
CA VAL A 548 -29.82 7.58 16.38
C VAL A 548 -29.01 7.94 17.62
N THR A 549 -27.90 8.66 17.45
CA THR A 549 -27.09 9.15 18.57
C THR A 549 -27.61 10.47 19.13
N GLY A 550 -28.51 11.16 18.42
CA GLY A 550 -29.09 12.44 18.85
C GLY A 550 -28.07 13.57 18.77
N THR A 551 -27.10 13.47 17.85
CA THR A 551 -26.10 14.52 17.65
C THR A 551 -26.78 15.73 17.01
N GLU A 552 -26.84 16.85 17.73
CA GLU A 552 -27.45 18.10 17.22
C GLU A 552 -26.70 18.62 16.00
N GLU A 553 -27.42 19.21 15.04
CA GLU A 553 -26.87 19.72 13.77
C GLU A 553 -25.74 20.75 13.99
N THR A 554 -25.87 21.58 15.03
CA THR A 554 -24.85 22.53 15.47
C THR A 554 -23.58 21.86 15.97
N ARG A 555 -23.68 20.67 16.59
CA ARG A 555 -22.52 19.88 17.03
C ARG A 555 -21.87 19.16 15.85
N ILE A 556 -22.65 18.71 14.87
CA ILE A 556 -22.13 18.10 13.64
C ILE A 556 -21.19 19.10 12.93
N ASP A 557 -21.64 20.35 12.76
CA ASP A 557 -20.84 21.38 12.11
C ASP A 557 -19.59 21.75 12.95
N GLN A 558 -19.65 21.68 14.28
CA GLN A 558 -18.49 21.87 15.17
C GLN A 558 -17.48 20.73 15.05
N TYR A 559 -17.92 19.47 15.12
CA TYR A 559 -17.05 18.29 15.00
C TYR A 559 -16.47 18.12 13.60
N ALA A 560 -17.16 18.63 12.58
CA ALA A 560 -16.67 18.63 11.21
C ALA A 560 -15.50 19.61 11.01
N GLN A 561 -15.25 20.58 11.89
CA GLN A 561 -14.16 21.55 11.70
C GLN A 561 -12.77 20.91 11.81
N ALA A 562 -11.82 21.40 11.01
CA ALA A 562 -10.44 20.96 11.05
C ALA A 562 -9.82 21.22 12.44
N HIS A 563 -9.47 20.14 13.14
CA HIS A 563 -8.73 20.17 14.40
C HIS A 563 -7.45 19.34 14.26
N GLU A 564 -6.47 19.61 15.12
CA GLU A 564 -5.25 18.81 15.22
C GLU A 564 -5.60 17.43 15.82
N ALA A 565 -5.07 16.36 15.23
CA ALA A 565 -5.26 15.01 15.75
C ALA A 565 -4.27 14.78 16.91
N PRO A 566 -4.65 14.02 17.95
CA PRO A 566 -3.69 13.62 18.97
C PRO A 566 -2.54 12.84 18.31
N MET A 567 -1.29 13.14 18.69
CA MET A 567 -0.13 12.47 18.12
C MET A 567 -0.12 10.99 18.51
N THR A 568 -0.39 10.12 17.53
CA THR A 568 -0.33 8.66 17.69
C THR A 568 1.14 8.24 17.65
N THR A 569 1.84 8.23 18.78
CA THR A 569 3.23 7.76 18.83
C THR A 569 3.28 6.24 18.68
N THR A 570 4.16 5.72 17.83
CA THR A 570 4.51 4.29 17.78
C THR A 570 4.86 3.84 19.20
N ARG A 571 4.04 2.97 19.82
CA ARG A 571 4.27 2.57 21.22
C ARG A 571 5.66 1.91 21.30
N PRO A 572 6.62 2.45 22.06
CA PRO A 572 7.84 1.71 22.35
C PRO A 572 7.43 0.42 23.07
N ILE A 573 8.01 -0.71 22.67
CA ILE A 573 7.85 -1.98 23.39
C ILE A 573 8.28 -1.72 24.83
N GLN A 574 7.31 -1.57 25.73
CA GLN A 574 7.61 -1.43 27.15
C GLN A 574 8.09 -2.80 27.63
N ILE A 575 9.39 -2.91 27.91
CA ILE A 575 9.97 -4.11 28.55
C ILE A 575 9.14 -4.38 29.81
N PRO A 576 8.54 -5.58 29.98
CA PRO A 576 7.79 -5.93 31.17
C PRO A 576 8.59 -5.64 32.44
N SER A 577 7.94 -5.21 33.53
CA SER A 577 8.63 -4.87 34.79
C SER A 577 9.54 -5.99 35.29
N ILE A 578 9.11 -7.25 35.16
CA ILE A 578 9.93 -8.43 35.48
C ILE A 578 11.21 -8.52 34.64
N ALA A 579 11.16 -8.17 33.36
CA ALA A 579 12.33 -8.18 32.49
C ALA A 579 13.26 -6.98 32.78
N ARG A 580 12.71 -5.86 33.26
CA ARG A 580 13.47 -4.72 33.79
C ARG A 580 14.21 -5.08 35.07
N ASP A 581 13.53 -5.74 36.03
CA ASP A 581 14.14 -6.18 37.29
C ASP A 581 15.20 -7.27 37.06
N LEU A 582 14.99 -8.16 36.08
CA LEU A 582 16.00 -9.13 35.68
C LEU A 582 17.22 -8.46 35.05
N LEU A 583 17.05 -7.48 34.15
CA LEU A 583 18.16 -6.75 33.51
C LEU A 583 18.98 -5.92 34.51
N ASP A 584 18.33 -5.30 35.50
CA ASP A 584 19.03 -4.62 36.61
C ASP A 584 19.79 -5.61 37.51
N SER A 585 19.26 -6.83 37.70
CA SER A 585 19.93 -7.87 38.50
C SER A 585 21.20 -8.44 37.83
N VAL A 586 21.35 -8.32 36.51
CA VAL A 586 22.55 -8.75 35.76
C VAL A 586 23.54 -7.61 35.52
N GLY A 587 23.30 -6.41 36.08
CA GLY A 587 24.24 -5.29 36.03
C GLY A 587 24.38 -4.63 34.66
N VAL A 588 23.37 -4.75 33.79
CA VAL A 588 23.32 -4.02 32.52
C VAL A 588 22.62 -2.68 32.78
N PRO A 589 23.32 -1.53 32.80
CA PRO A 589 22.68 -0.25 33.03
C PRO A 589 21.73 0.07 31.88
N ALA A 590 20.42 0.13 32.16
CA ALA A 590 19.45 0.70 31.25
C ALA A 590 19.82 2.17 31.01
N MET A 591 20.08 2.55 29.76
CA MET A 591 20.30 3.94 29.39
C MET A 591 19.08 4.79 29.80
N SER A 592 19.27 5.60 30.83
CA SER A 592 18.33 6.63 31.28
C SER A 592 18.21 7.72 30.21
N LEU A 593 17.17 7.67 29.39
CA LEU A 593 16.70 8.79 28.59
C LEU A 593 15.77 9.68 29.44
N GLY A 594 16.27 10.87 29.80
CA GLY A 594 15.45 12.07 30.01
C GLY A 594 14.87 12.33 31.40
N THR A 595 15.70 12.81 32.34
CA THR A 595 15.23 13.62 33.48
C THR A 595 15.17 15.10 33.06
N GLY A 596 13.96 15.61 32.83
CA GLY A 596 13.72 17.04 32.59
C GLY A 596 13.88 17.85 33.88
N TYR A 597 14.73 18.87 33.82
CA TYR A 597 14.89 19.88 34.87
C TYR A 597 13.60 20.69 35.04
N ARG A 598 13.13 20.83 36.28
CA ARG A 598 12.17 21.86 36.71
C ARG A 598 12.93 23.16 36.97
N HIS A 599 12.54 24.22 36.27
CA HIS A 599 12.40 25.58 36.82
C HIS A 599 11.25 26.29 36.13
#